data_AF-A0A2I0NYL5-F1
#
_entry.id   AF-A0A2I0NYL5-F1
#
_cell.length_a   1.000
_cell.length_b   1.000
_cell.length_c   1.000
_cell.angle_alpha   90.00
_cell.angle_beta   90.00
_cell.angle_gamma   90.00
#
_symmetry.space_group_name_H-M   'P 1'
#
loop_
_entity.id
_entity.type
_entity.pdbx_description
1 polymer ?
#
loop_
_entity_poly.entity_id
_entity_poly.type
_entity_poly.pdbx_seq_one_letter_code
_entity_poly.pdbx_strand_id
1 'polypeptide(L)'
;MNSKFVFVAYDIQENSIRNRLIDVLFYYGLERVQLSIFCGFVVEKRFDSMVEQIKSEFGNDEDKILIVNLCKGCLKNIVSINFDVPEEAWKHLVL
;
A
#
# COMPACT_ATOMS: atom_id res chain seq x y z
N MET A 1 7.06 9.42 -14.84
CA MET A 1 7.04 9.76 -13.39
C MET A 1 7.73 8.65 -12.63
N ASN A 2 8.59 8.98 -11.65
CA ASN A 2 9.17 7.97 -10.78
C ASN A 2 8.12 7.42 -9.80
N SER A 3 8.26 6.14 -9.47
CA SER A 3 7.39 5.43 -8.53
C SER A 3 8.21 4.57 -7.58
N LYS A 4 7.65 4.32 -6.40
CA LYS A 4 8.14 3.37 -5.41
C LYS A 4 7.16 2.20 -5.35
N PHE A 5 7.67 0.98 -5.33
CA PHE A 5 6.82 -0.16 -5.00
C PHE A 5 6.70 -0.25 -3.49
N VAL A 6 5.48 -0.35 -2.99
CA VAL A 6 5.19 -0.34 -1.56
C VAL A 6 4.36 -1.56 -1.21
N PHE A 7 4.70 -2.20 -0.09
CA PHE A 7 3.83 -3.10 0.64
C PHE A 7 3.25 -2.37 1.85
N VAL A 8 1.96 -2.56 2.09
CA VAL A 8 1.30 -2.16 3.33
C VAL A 8 0.63 -3.39 3.92
N ALA A 9 1.11 -3.84 5.07
CA ALA A 9 0.49 -4.90 5.85
C ALA A 9 -0.14 -4.28 7.09
N TYR A 10 -1.30 -4.78 7.51
CA TYR A 10 -1.97 -4.27 8.70
C TYR A 10 -2.62 -5.37 9.55
N ASP A 11 -2.74 -5.12 10.85
CA ASP A 11 -3.51 -5.92 11.80
C ASP A 11 -4.53 -4.98 12.44
N ILE A 12 -5.75 -5.01 11.90
CA ILE A 12 -6.87 -4.14 12.28
C ILE A 12 -8.12 -5.02 12.44
N GLN A 13 -8.61 -5.13 13.66
CA GLN A 13 -9.78 -5.96 13.98
C GLN A 13 -11.08 -5.26 13.58
N GLU A 14 -11.20 -3.97 13.89
CA GLU A 14 -12.43 -3.22 13.68
C GLU A 14 -12.65 -2.90 12.20
N ASN A 15 -13.84 -3.27 11.68
CA ASN A 15 -14.14 -3.21 10.26
C ASN A 15 -14.19 -1.78 9.73
N SER A 16 -14.72 -0.83 10.49
CA SER A 16 -14.81 0.57 10.07
C SER A 16 -13.43 1.23 9.97
N ILE A 17 -12.53 0.97 10.93
CA ILE A 17 -11.13 1.42 10.89
C ILE A 17 -10.42 0.81 9.67
N ARG A 18 -10.57 -0.52 9.47
CA ARG A 18 -9.95 -1.21 8.33
C ARG A 18 -10.44 -0.66 6.99
N ASN A 19 -11.74 -0.38 6.85
CA ASN A 19 -12.30 0.16 5.62
C ASN A 19 -11.76 1.57 5.31
N ARG A 20 -11.57 2.42 6.33
CA ARG A 20 -10.92 3.72 6.14
C ARG A 20 -9.49 3.58 5.62
N LEU A 21 -8.69 2.67 6.19
CA LEU A 21 -7.33 2.43 5.68
C LEU A 21 -7.36 1.92 4.24
N ILE A 22 -8.27 0.99 3.92
CA ILE A 22 -8.46 0.47 2.56
C ILE A 22 -8.70 1.61 1.55
N ASP A 23 -9.58 2.55 1.87
CA ASP A 23 -9.88 3.69 1.00
C ASP A 23 -8.65 4.59 0.78
N VAL A 24 -7.88 4.85 1.84
CA VAL A 24 -6.61 5.59 1.74
C VAL A 24 -5.63 4.86 0.82
N LEU A 25 -5.44 3.55 0.97
CA LEU A 25 -4.49 2.78 0.17
C LEU A 25 -4.89 2.72 -1.31
N PHE A 26 -6.18 2.58 -1.61
CA PHE A 26 -6.68 2.69 -2.99
C PHE A 26 -6.46 4.08 -3.59
N TYR A 27 -6.67 5.15 -2.83
CA TYR A 27 -6.45 6.53 -3.30
C TYR A 27 -4.98 6.80 -3.74
N TYR A 28 -4.02 6.11 -3.13
CA TYR A 28 -2.61 6.18 -3.51
C TYR A 28 -2.20 5.19 -4.61
N GLY A 29 -3.14 4.39 -5.13
CA GLY A 29 -2.94 3.48 -6.25
C GLY A 29 -2.40 2.11 -5.86
N LEU A 30 -2.51 1.72 -4.58
CA LEU A 30 -2.17 0.38 -4.15
C LEU A 30 -3.33 -0.59 -4.42
N GLU A 31 -2.97 -1.84 -4.73
CA GLU A 31 -3.92 -2.91 -4.96
C GLU A 31 -4.00 -3.83 -3.74
N ARG A 32 -5.22 -4.26 -3.39
CA ARG A 32 -5.44 -5.20 -2.30
C ARG A 32 -5.16 -6.62 -2.77
N VAL A 33 -4.06 -7.21 -2.29
CA VAL A 33 -3.62 -8.56 -2.70
C VAL A 33 -3.97 -9.64 -1.70
N GLN A 34 -4.19 -9.28 -0.42
CA GLN A 34 -4.71 -10.17 0.61
C GLN A 34 -5.69 -9.42 1.53
N LEU A 35 -6.37 -10.13 2.43
CA LEU A 35 -7.29 -9.53 3.40
C LEU A 35 -6.64 -8.37 4.17
N SER A 36 -5.35 -8.51 4.49
CA SER A 36 -4.58 -7.59 5.31
C SER A 36 -3.30 -7.07 4.66
N ILE A 37 -3.19 -7.19 3.33
CA ILE A 37 -2.01 -6.72 2.59
C ILE A 37 -2.42 -6.01 1.32
N PHE A 38 -1.84 -4.83 1.13
CA PHE A 38 -1.83 -4.06 -0.11
C PHE A 38 -0.42 -4.01 -0.68
N CYS A 39 -0.31 -3.99 -2.00
CA CYS A 39 0.94 -3.61 -2.63
C CYS A 39 0.72 -2.96 -3.99
N GLY A 40 1.75 -2.29 -4.50
CA GLY A 40 1.69 -1.62 -5.79
C GLY A 40 2.63 -0.44 -5.87
N PHE A 41 2.52 0.31 -6.97
CA PHE A 41 3.38 1.46 -7.21
C PHE A 41 2.71 2.76 -6.75
N VAL A 42 3.39 3.46 -5.85
CA VAL A 42 3.03 4.82 -5.45
C VAL A 42 3.94 5.79 -6.17
N VAL A 43 3.37 6.85 -6.74
CA VAL A 43 4.16 7.94 -7.33
C VAL A 43 5.09 8.51 -6.25
N GLU A 44 6.37 8.68 -6.57
CA GLU A 44 7.40 9.05 -5.58
C GLU A 44 7.03 10.31 -4.78
N LYS A 45 6.49 11.34 -5.44
CA LYS A 45 6.05 12.59 -4.80
C LYS A 45 4.83 12.44 -3.87
N ARG A 46 4.09 11.34 -3.98
CA ARG A 46 2.88 11.05 -3.17
C ARG A 46 3.16 10.09 -2.02
N PHE A 47 4.33 9.44 -2.00
CA PHE A 47 4.68 8.47 -0.96
C PHE A 47 4.71 9.11 0.42
N ASP A 48 5.38 10.26 0.58
CA ASP A 48 5.46 10.94 1.87
C ASP A 48 4.07 11.42 2.32
N SER A 49 3.23 11.92 1.39
CA SER A 49 1.84 12.30 1.69
C SER A 49 1.00 11.12 2.18
N MET A 50 1.17 9.93 1.58
CA MET A 50 0.50 8.71 2.03
C MET A 50 0.91 8.34 3.46
N VAL A 51 2.22 8.37 3.75
CA VAL A 51 2.75 8.04 5.07
C VAL A 51 2.24 9.03 6.13
N GLU A 52 2.26 10.33 5.84
CA GLU A 52 1.77 11.35 6.78
C GLU A 52 0.26 11.27 7.00
N GLN A 53 -0.52 11.00 5.95
CA GLN A 53 -1.96 10.77 6.11
C GLN A 53 -2.24 9.55 6.99
N ILE A 54 -1.56 8.42 6.76
CA ILE A 54 -1.73 7.22 7.58
C ILE A 54 -1.34 7.50 9.04
N LYS A 55 -0.23 8.20 9.29
CA LYS A 55 0.16 8.59 10.66
C LYS A 55 -0.87 9.51 11.32
N SER A 56 -1.41 10.47 10.58
CA SER A 56 -2.40 11.41 11.12
C SER A 56 -3.72 10.74 11.45
N GLU A 57 -4.17 9.79 10.65
CA GLU A 57 -5.48 9.14 10.81
C GLU A 57 -5.44 7.93 11.75
N PHE A 58 -4.31 7.21 11.82
CA PHE A 58 -4.19 5.92 12.51
C PHE A 58 -3.03 5.87 13.54
N GLY A 59 -2.21 6.92 13.67
CA GLY A 59 -1.01 6.87 14.52
C GLY A 59 -1.25 6.87 16.03
N ASN A 60 -2.48 7.13 16.48
CA ASN A 60 -2.88 7.02 17.88
C ASN A 60 -3.66 5.73 18.18
N ASP A 61 -3.78 4.84 17.19
CA ASP A 61 -4.48 3.55 17.32
C ASP A 61 -3.51 2.47 17.83
N GLU A 62 -4.04 1.45 18.54
CA GLU A 62 -3.27 0.26 18.94
C GLU A 62 -3.10 -0.72 17.76
N ASP A 63 -3.91 -0.55 16.72
CA ASP A 63 -3.81 -1.24 15.45
C ASP A 63 -2.42 -1.06 14.80
N LYS A 64 -1.96 -2.11 14.10
CA LYS A 64 -0.59 -2.14 13.55
C LYS A 64 -0.64 -1.94 12.06
N ILE A 65 0.15 -1.01 11.54
CA ILE A 65 0.33 -0.78 10.11
C ILE A 65 1.84 -0.78 9.81
N LEU A 66 2.28 -1.68 8.93
CA LEU A 66 3.64 -1.78 8.43
C LEU A 66 3.69 -1.31 6.98
N ILE A 67 4.50 -0.29 6.70
CA ILE A 67 4.75 0.23 5.36
C ILE A 67 6.19 -0.12 4.96
N VAL A 68 6.36 -0.86 3.87
CA VAL A 68 7.68 -1.26 3.35
C VAL A 68 7.84 -0.72 1.93
N ASN A 69 8.81 0.16 1.71
CA ASN A 69 9.22 0.50 0.34
C ASN A 69 10.27 -0.49 -0.16
N LEU A 70 10.15 -0.93 -1.41
CA LEU A 70 11.09 -1.83 -2.04
C LEU A 70 11.88 -1.11 -3.12
N CYS A 71 13.19 -1.35 -3.16
CA CYS A 71 14.00 -0.92 -4.29
C CYS A 71 13.72 -1.82 -5.50
N LYS A 72 14.04 -1.33 -6.71
CA LYS A 72 13.86 -2.09 -7.96
C LYS A 72 14.56 -3.45 -7.94
N GLY A 73 15.72 -3.54 -7.28
CA GLY A 73 16.49 -4.77 -7.16
C GLY A 73 15.84 -5.82 -6.25
N CYS A 74 14.98 -5.42 -5.31
CA CYS A 74 14.26 -6.34 -4.42
C CYS A 74 12.96 -6.85 -5.04
N LEU A 75 12.37 -6.14 -6.01
CA LEU A 75 11.12 -6.53 -6.67
C LEU A 75 11.19 -7.93 -7.28
N LYS A 76 12.30 -8.26 -7.96
CA LYS A 76 12.52 -9.57 -8.59
C LYS A 76 12.56 -10.74 -7.59
N ASN A 77 12.66 -10.45 -6.29
CA ASN A 77 12.72 -11.46 -5.23
C ASN A 77 11.34 -11.71 -4.60
N ILE A 78 10.29 -11.00 -5.02
CA ILE A 78 8.94 -11.26 -4.53
C ILE A 78 8.48 -12.62 -5.06
N VAL A 79 8.02 -13.47 -4.15
CA VAL A 79 7.40 -14.75 -4.47
C VAL A 79 5.98 -14.70 -3.93
N SER A 80 5.00 -14.92 -4.81
CA SER A 80 3.59 -15.03 -4.44
C SER A 80 3.09 -16.46 -4.69
N ILE A 81 2.08 -16.86 -3.92
CA ILE A 81 1.39 -18.14 -4.09
C ILE A 81 -0.11 -17.80 -4.14
N ASN A 82 -0.78 -18.16 -5.23
CA ASN A 82 -2.21 -17.93 -5.46
C ASN A 82 -2.65 -16.46 -5.51
N PHE A 83 -1.74 -15.51 -5.76
CA PHE A 83 -2.07 -14.13 -6.08
C PHE A 83 -1.00 -13.52 -6.97
N ASP A 84 -1.38 -12.50 -7.73
CA ASP A 84 -0.47 -11.77 -8.60
C ASP A 84 0.07 -10.51 -7.91
N VAL A 85 1.36 -10.26 -8.10
CA VAL A 85 2.00 -9.02 -7.65
C VAL A 85 1.84 -8.00 -8.78
N PRO A 86 1.36 -6.78 -8.51
CA PRO A 86 1.23 -5.76 -9.56
C PRO A 86 2.55 -5.50 -10.28
N GLU A 87 2.60 -5.72 -11.59
CA GLU A 87 3.84 -5.61 -12.37
C GLU A 87 4.11 -4.21 -12.93
N GLU A 88 3.08 -3.36 -13.02
CA GLU A 88 3.19 -2.05 -13.66
C GLU A 88 2.59 -0.92 -12.83
N ALA A 89 3.19 0.27 -12.94
CA ALA A 89 2.78 1.44 -12.18
C ALA A 89 1.50 2.13 -12.70
N TRP A 90 0.98 1.74 -13.87
CA TRP A 90 0.08 2.60 -14.66
C TRP A 90 -1.34 2.04 -14.86
N LYS A 91 -1.70 0.89 -14.28
CA LYS A 91 -3.04 0.30 -14.46
C LYS A 91 -4.20 1.21 -14.00
N HIS A 92 -3.93 2.24 -13.19
CA HIS A 92 -4.95 3.13 -12.62
C HIS A 92 -4.76 4.63 -12.92
N LEU A 93 -3.88 5.00 -13.87
CA LEU A 93 -3.70 6.40 -14.30
C LEU A 93 -4.56 6.82 -15.49
N VAL A 94 -5.55 6.01 -15.88
CA VAL A 94 -6.58 6.43 -16.85
C VAL A 94 -7.66 7.22 -16.10
N LEU A 95 -7.45 8.53 -16.01
CA LEU A 95 -8.50 9.54 -15.89
C LEU A 95 -8.39 10.46 -17.11
#